data_AF-A0A2W5SCB6-F1
#
_entry.id   AF-A0A2W5SCB6-F1
#
_cell.length_a   1.000
_cell.length_b   1.000
_cell.length_c   1.000
_cell.angle_alpha   90.00
_cell.angle_beta   90.00
_cell.angle_gamma   90.00
#
_symmetry.space_group_name_H-M   'P 1'
#
loop_
_entity.id
_entity.type
_entity.pdbx_description
1 polymer ?
#
loop_
_entity_poly.entity_id
_entity_poly.type
_entity_poly.pdbx_seq_one_letter_code
_entity_poly.pdbx_strand_id
1 'polypeptide(L)'
;MALTDDLADELARETIVAMERFGNDRLYVEVGKVLGASSTTLQEAFLTSIRVRLAERRGRRFLEDTIKAAETGAAAPVAPRESDAGH
;
A
#
# COMPACT_ATOMS: atom_id res chain seq x y z
N MET A 1 -21.65 1.25 7.63
CA MET A 1 -20.51 1.87 6.93
C MET A 1 -19.60 0.74 6.44
N ALA A 2 -20.12 -0.16 5.58
CA ALA A 2 -19.46 -1.45 5.31
C ALA A 2 -19.18 -1.66 3.82
N LEU A 3 -20.20 -1.54 2.97
CA LEU A 3 -20.05 -1.90 1.55
C LEU A 3 -18.98 -1.09 0.79
N THR A 4 -18.93 0.24 0.95
CA THR A 4 -17.96 1.07 0.21
C THR A 4 -16.51 0.77 0.61
N ASP A 5 -16.27 0.61 1.92
CA ASP A 5 -14.93 0.35 2.45
C ASP A 5 -14.46 -1.05 2.08
N ASP A 6 -15.35 -2.05 2.15
CA ASP A 6 -15.07 -3.43 1.74
C ASP A 6 -14.75 -3.52 0.24
N LEU A 7 -15.56 -2.88 -0.62
CA LEU A 7 -15.32 -2.82 -2.07
C LEU A 7 -14.02 -2.08 -2.41
N ALA A 8 -13.75 -0.97 -1.72
CA ALA A 8 -12.50 -0.23 -1.87
C ALA A 8 -11.27 -1.07 -1.47
N ASP A 9 -11.35 -1.78 -0.34
CA ASP A 9 -10.27 -2.64 0.14
C ASP A 9 -9.99 -3.81 -0.81
N GLU A 10 -11.03 -4.48 -1.28
CA GLU A 10 -10.91 -5.59 -2.23
C GLU A 10 -10.26 -5.13 -3.53
N LEU A 11 -10.78 -4.05 -4.14
CA LEU A 11 -10.22 -3.50 -5.36
C LEU A 11 -8.78 -3.00 -5.17
N ALA A 12 -8.45 -2.45 -4.00
CA ALA A 12 -7.08 -2.04 -3.66
C ALA A 12 -6.11 -3.25 -3.64
N ARG A 13 -6.54 -4.40 -3.10
CA ARG A 13 -5.73 -5.64 -3.16
C ARG A 13 -5.44 -6.06 -4.59
N GLU A 14 -6.49 -6.18 -5.39
CA GLU A 14 -6.38 -6.65 -6.77
C GLU A 14 -5.52 -5.71 -7.61
N THR A 15 -5.69 -4.40 -7.41
CA THR A 15 -4.87 -3.39 -8.08
C THR A 15 -3.39 -3.55 -7.73
N ILE A 16 -3.06 -3.76 -6.46
CA ILE A 16 -1.67 -3.94 -6.04
C ILE A 16 -1.07 -5.24 -6.61
N VAL A 17 -1.84 -6.33 -6.67
CA VAL A 17 -1.40 -7.57 -7.33
C VAL A 17 -1.14 -7.35 -8.82
N ALA A 18 -2.02 -6.57 -9.49
CA ALA A 18 -1.84 -6.21 -10.89
C ALA A 18 -0.61 -5.31 -11.10
N MET A 19 -0.36 -4.34 -10.20
CA MET A 19 0.85 -3.49 -10.21
C MET A 19 2.12 -4.35 -10.22
N GLU A 20 2.20 -5.35 -9.33
CA GLU A 20 3.34 -6.28 -9.25
C GLU A 20 3.48 -7.13 -10.51
N ARG A 21 2.36 -7.67 -11.02
CA ARG A 21 2.37 -8.54 -12.20
C ARG A 21 2.80 -7.81 -13.48
N PHE A 22 2.42 -6.54 -13.62
CA PHE A 22 2.66 -5.76 -14.83
C PHE A 22 3.86 -4.82 -14.74
N GLY A 23 4.47 -4.69 -13.55
CA GLY A 23 5.54 -3.72 -13.30
C GLY A 23 5.08 -2.26 -13.44
N ASN A 24 3.79 -1.99 -13.18
CA ASN A 24 3.22 -0.65 -13.25
C ASN A 24 2.87 -0.16 -11.84
N ASP A 25 3.84 0.45 -11.16
CA ASP A 25 3.70 0.92 -9.77
C ASP A 25 2.66 2.04 -9.58
N ARG A 26 2.13 2.62 -10.67
CA ARG A 26 1.19 3.74 -10.63
C ARG A 26 -0.20 3.38 -11.15
N LEU A 27 -0.50 2.12 -11.44
CA LEU A 27 -1.81 1.66 -11.92
C LEU A 27 -2.97 2.14 -11.03
N TYR A 28 -2.76 2.21 -9.70
CA TYR A 28 -3.77 2.71 -8.76
C TYR A 28 -4.21 4.16 -9.03
N VAL A 29 -3.37 4.98 -9.68
CA VAL A 29 -3.74 6.35 -10.06
C VAL A 29 -4.80 6.34 -11.17
N GLU A 30 -4.66 5.44 -12.14
CA GLU A 30 -5.61 5.29 -13.24
C GLU A 30 -6.93 4.71 -12.76
N VAL A 31 -6.87 3.63 -11.95
CA VAL A 31 -8.06 3.04 -11.31
C VAL A 31 -8.77 4.09 -10.47
N GLY A 32 -8.04 4.87 -9.67
CA GLY A 32 -8.59 5.96 -8.87
C GLY A 32 -9.31 7.00 -9.72
N LYS A 33 -8.78 7.39 -10.89
CA LYS A 33 -9.46 8.32 -11.81
C LYS A 33 -10.77 7.75 -12.37
N VAL A 34 -10.78 6.46 -12.75
CA VAL A 34 -11.99 5.78 -13.22
C VAL A 34 -13.07 5.78 -12.15
N LEU A 35 -12.71 5.44 -10.90
CA LEU A 35 -13.65 5.50 -9.77
C LEU A 35 -14.17 6.93 -9.54
N GLY A 36 -13.28 7.92 -9.54
CA GLY A 36 -13.64 9.32 -9.29
C GLY A 36 -14.58 9.91 -10.34
N ALA A 37 -14.59 9.38 -11.56
CA ALA A 37 -15.54 9.79 -12.60
C ALA A 37 -16.99 9.38 -12.30
N SER A 38 -17.22 8.41 -11.41
CA SER A 38 -18.56 7.87 -11.12
C SER A 38 -18.92 7.86 -9.63
N SER A 39 -17.94 7.86 -8.73
CA SER A 39 -18.13 7.87 -7.27
C SER A 39 -16.88 8.39 -6.55
N THR A 40 -16.91 9.67 -6.15
CA THR A 40 -15.84 10.28 -5.35
C THR A 40 -15.63 9.57 -4.02
N THR A 41 -16.69 9.17 -3.33
CA THR A 41 -16.58 8.47 -2.04
C THR A 41 -15.85 7.13 -2.16
N LEU A 42 -16.13 6.36 -3.22
CA LEU A 42 -15.42 5.08 -3.45
C LEU A 42 -13.96 5.31 -3.83
N GLN A 43 -13.66 6.37 -4.61
CA GLN A 43 -12.30 6.76 -4.95
C GLN A 43 -11.47 7.09 -3.70
N GLU A 44 -12.00 7.89 -2.78
CA GLU A 44 -11.30 8.27 -1.54
C GLU A 44 -11.03 7.07 -0.64
N ALA A 45 -12.03 6.19 -0.47
CA ALA A 45 -11.87 4.95 0.26
C ALA A 45 -10.81 4.05 -0.39
N PHE A 46 -10.87 3.87 -1.71
CA PHE A 46 -9.90 3.08 -2.47
C PHE A 46 -8.46 3.61 -2.32
N LEU A 47 -8.25 4.91 -2.50
CA LEU A 47 -6.92 5.52 -2.36
C LEU A 47 -6.39 5.41 -0.92
N THR A 48 -7.28 5.48 0.07
CA THR A 48 -6.94 5.23 1.47
C THR A 48 -6.50 3.79 1.69
N SER A 49 -7.26 2.82 1.18
CA SER A 49 -6.91 1.39 1.25
C SER A 49 -5.58 1.09 0.55
N ILE A 50 -5.32 1.67 -0.63
CA ILE A 50 -4.01 1.57 -1.32
C ILE A 50 -2.88 2.07 -0.41
N ARG A 51 -3.02 3.27 0.18
CA ARG A 51 -2.00 3.86 1.05
C ARG A 51 -1.70 2.96 2.25
N VAL A 52 -2.73 2.47 2.92
CA VAL A 52 -2.60 1.57 4.08
C VAL A 52 -1.90 0.27 3.69
N ARG A 53 -2.30 -0.36 2.58
CA ARG A 53 -1.71 -1.62 2.12
C ARG A 53 -0.24 -1.49 1.72
N LEU A 54 0.12 -0.41 1.03
CA LEU A 54 1.52 -0.15 0.70
C LEU A 54 2.37 0.14 1.95
N ALA A 55 1.80 0.84 2.94
CA ALA A 55 2.48 1.07 4.22
C ALA A 55 2.68 -0.24 4.99
N GLU A 56 1.65 -1.10 5.06
CA GLU A 56 1.73 -2.42 5.69
C GLU A 56 2.79 -3.29 5.02
N ARG A 57 2.84 -3.34 3.68
CA ARG A 57 3.86 -4.09 2.94
C ARG A 57 5.28 -3.63 3.25
N ARG A 58 5.50 -2.31 3.32
CA ARG A 58 6.81 -1.75 3.72
C ARG A 58 7.16 -2.10 5.16
N GLY A 59 6.20 -1.97 6.08
CA GLY A 59 6.40 -2.32 7.49
C GLY A 59 6.68 -3.81 7.68
N ARG A 60 5.97 -4.68 6.98
CA ARG A 60 6.17 -6.13 6.97
C ARG A 60 7.56 -6.49 6.48
N ARG A 61 7.99 -5.93 5.35
CA ARG A 61 9.35 -6.15 4.83
C ARG A 61 10.41 -5.73 5.83
N PHE A 62 10.26 -4.55 6.44
CA PHE A 62 11.17 -4.09 7.49
C PHE A 62 11.23 -5.04 8.69
N LEU A 63 10.08 -5.54 9.14
CA LEU A 63 9.99 -6.50 10.24
C LEU A 63 10.68 -7.83 9.90
N GLU A 64 10.42 -8.36 8.70
CA GLU A 64 11.05 -9.60 8.20
C GLU A 64 12.58 -9.46 8.11
N ASP A 65 13.07 -8.35 7.55
CA ASP A 65 14.50 -8.06 7.46
C ASP A 65 15.14 -7.90 8.86
N THR A 66 14.41 -7.32 9.82
CA THR A 66 14.86 -7.17 11.22
C THR A 66 14.98 -8.52 11.93
N ILE A 67 13.97 -9.39 11.78
CA ILE A 67 13.98 -10.74 12.35
C ILE A 67 15.15 -11.52 11.79
N LYS A 68 15.33 -11.51 10.46
CA LYS A 68 16.43 -12.19 9.79
C LYS A 68 17.79 -11.69 10.29
N ALA A 69 17.97 -10.38 10.44
CA ALA A 69 19.22 -9.82 10.96
C ALA A 69 19.51 -10.30 12.39
N ALA A 70 18.50 -10.34 13.25
CA ALA A 70 18.62 -10.84 14.63
C ALA A 70 19.02 -12.32 14.67
N GLU A 71 18.47 -13.16 13.78
CA GLU A 71 18.79 -14.59 13.68
C GLU A 71 20.21 -14.84 13.16
N THR A 72 20.69 -14.02 12.21
CA THR A 72 22.02 -14.19 11.61
C THR A 72 23.13 -13.42 12.32
N GLY A 73 22.81 -12.67 13.38
CA GLY A 73 23.76 -11.77 14.06
C GLY A 73 24.23 -10.59 13.19
N ALA A 74 23.46 -10.25 12.14
CA ALA A 74 23.75 -9.11 11.28
C ALA A 74 23.17 -7.81 11.87
N ALA A 75 23.61 -6.66 11.37
CA ALA A 75 23.03 -5.39 11.77
C ALA A 75 21.59 -5.26 11.26
N ALA A 76 20.67 -4.86 12.15
CA ALA A 76 19.28 -4.61 11.80
C ALA A 76 19.15 -3.45 10.78
N PRO A 77 18.15 -3.49 9.88
CA PRO A 77 17.87 -2.39 8.98
C PRO A 77 17.49 -1.12 9.77
N VAL A 78 17.88 0.04 9.26
CA VAL A 78 17.57 1.33 9.89
C VAL A 78 16.13 1.73 9.52
N ALA A 79 15.30 1.99 10.52
CA ALA A 79 13.95 2.51 10.30
C ALA A 79 14.00 3.88 9.58
N PRO A 80 13.06 4.18 8.65
CA PRO A 80 12.99 5.49 8.01
C PRO A 80 12.97 6.62 9.04
N ARG A 81 13.76 7.67 8.81
CA ARG A 81 13.77 8.85 9.68
C ARG A 81 12.52 9.68 9.41
N GLU A 82 11.96 10.31 10.45
CA GLU A 82 10.74 11.14 10.35
C GLU A 82 10.85 12.26 9.29
N SER A 83 12.08 12.70 8.96
CA SER A 83 12.35 13.70 7.93
C SER A 83 12.18 13.23 6.47
N ASP A 84 12.12 11.93 6.20
CA ASP A 84 11.92 11.38 4.85
C ASP A 84 10.42 11.12 4.53
N ALA A 85 9.54 11.30 5.51
CA ALA A 85 8.09 11.29 5.35
C ALA A 85 7.60 12.70 4.95
N GLY A 86 8.08 13.18 3.80
CA GLY A 86 7.72 14.48 3.26
C GLY A 86 6.21 14.66 3.06
N HIS A 87 5.75 15.83 3.50
CA HIS A 87 4.41 16.42 3.41
C HIS A 87 3.77 16.34 2.01
#